data_AF-Q7RD75-F1
#
_entry.id   AF-Q7RD75-F1
#
_cell.length_a   1.000
_cell.length_b   1.000
_cell.length_c   1.000
_cell.angle_alpha   90.00
_cell.angle_beta   90.00
_cell.angle_gamma   90.00
#
_symmetry.space_group_name_H-M   'P 1'
#
loop_
_entity.id
_entity.type
_entity.pdbx_description
1 polymer ?
#
loop_
_entity_poly.entity_id
_entity_poly.type
_entity_poly.pdbx_seq_one_letter_code
_entity_poly.pdbx_strand_id
1 'polypeptide(L)'
;KYNNIYNIYYMFHYEHIKCTSEEIYEKNKHLLYINPQEIINAEKLMNDAVTHLEHHATSKDGYKLCDKFYVHRMYFYKKKHKKHTDVEKIQYTIDDSNKYNKIINKLWDPDSDDFLYRGVVKSIQNINN
;
A
#
# COMPACT_ATOMS: atom_id res chain seq x y z
N LYS A 1 24.61 -15.11 20.58
CA LYS A 1 23.33 -14.35 20.64
C LYS A 1 22.59 -14.56 19.30
N TYR A 2 22.04 -15.75 19.06
CA TYR A 2 21.49 -16.19 17.76
C TYR A 2 20.01 -16.61 17.85
N ASN A 3 19.18 -15.91 18.63
CA ASN A 3 17.79 -16.33 18.89
C ASN A 3 16.69 -15.41 18.31
N ASN A 4 17.01 -14.40 17.49
CA ASN A 4 15.98 -13.53 16.90
C ASN A 4 15.63 -13.85 15.42
N ILE A 5 16.51 -14.50 14.65
CA ILE A 5 16.26 -14.78 13.23
C ILE A 5 15.34 -16.01 13.05
N TYR A 6 15.54 -17.05 13.88
CA TYR A 6 14.70 -18.25 13.83
C TYR A 6 13.25 -17.97 14.26
N ASN A 7 13.02 -17.08 15.23
CA ASN A 7 11.66 -16.72 15.66
C ASN A 7 10.89 -15.98 14.56
N ILE A 8 11.55 -15.10 13.80
CA ILE A 8 10.92 -14.40 12.67
C ILE A 8 10.55 -15.40 11.55
N TYR A 9 11.42 -16.38 11.27
CA TYR A 9 11.14 -17.42 10.27
C TYR A 9 9.93 -18.30 10.65
N TYR A 10 9.79 -18.66 11.93
CA TYR A 10 8.63 -19.40 12.42
C TYR A 10 7.34 -18.55 12.49
N MET A 11 7.45 -17.27 12.83
CA MET A 11 6.31 -16.33 12.80
C MET A 11 5.79 -16.12 11.36
N PHE A 12 6.67 -16.15 10.35
CA PHE A 12 6.30 -16.12 8.94
C PHE A 12 5.78 -17.45 8.36
N HIS A 13 5.94 -18.57 9.07
CA HIS A 13 5.45 -19.88 8.63
C HIS A 13 4.13 -20.32 9.30
N TYR A 14 3.74 -19.72 10.43
CA TYR A 14 2.57 -20.16 11.21
C TYR A 14 1.33 -19.27 11.17
N GLU A 15 1.37 -18.04 10.64
CA GLU A 15 0.13 -17.36 10.25
C GLU A 15 -0.32 -17.80 8.86
N HIS A 16 -0.69 -19.07 8.83
CA HIS A 16 -1.32 -19.76 7.73
C HIS A 16 -2.83 -19.54 7.76
N ILE A 17 -3.26 -18.27 7.70
CA ILE A 17 -4.63 -17.92 7.27
C ILE A 17 -4.48 -16.78 6.29
N LYS A 18 -3.99 -17.11 5.09
CA LYS A 18 -4.08 -16.21 3.95
C LYS A 18 -5.56 -16.18 3.56
N CYS A 19 -6.34 -15.29 4.16
CA CYS A 19 -7.68 -15.06 3.64
C CYS A 19 -7.57 -14.60 2.19
N THR A 20 -8.36 -15.22 1.31
CA THR A 20 -8.49 -14.72 -0.05
C THR A 20 -9.23 -13.37 -0.02
N SER A 21 -9.15 -12.61 -1.11
CA SER A 21 -9.93 -11.37 -1.27
C SER A 21 -11.41 -11.59 -0.98
N GLU A 22 -11.94 -12.75 -1.38
CA GLU A 22 -13.33 -13.15 -1.17
C GLU A 22 -13.64 -13.40 0.30
N GLU A 23 -12.75 -14.07 1.04
CA GLU A 23 -12.93 -14.32 2.47
C GLU A 23 -12.86 -13.03 3.30
N ILE A 24 -11.95 -12.10 2.95
CA ILE A 24 -11.88 -10.78 3.59
C ILE A 24 -13.16 -9.99 3.29
N TYR A 25 -13.63 -10.03 2.05
CA TYR A 25 -14.87 -9.36 1.65
C TYR A 25 -16.09 -9.90 2.41
N GLU A 26 -16.28 -11.22 2.46
CA GLU A 26 -17.42 -11.81 3.17
C GLU A 26 -17.38 -11.54 4.68
N LYS A 27 -16.20 -11.53 5.31
CA LYS A 27 -16.06 -11.12 6.72
C LYS A 27 -16.48 -9.67 6.96
N ASN A 28 -16.15 -8.75 6.04
CA ASN A 28 -16.39 -7.31 6.19
C ASN A 28 -17.71 -6.82 5.60
N LYS A 29 -18.49 -7.70 4.97
CA LYS A 29 -19.75 -7.38 4.30
C LYS A 29 -20.78 -6.65 5.18
N HIS A 30 -20.75 -6.91 6.49
CA HIS A 30 -21.61 -6.25 7.47
C HIS A 30 -21.30 -4.75 7.68
N LEU A 31 -20.11 -4.28 7.26
CA LEU A 31 -19.73 -2.87 7.28
C LEU A 31 -20.23 -2.11 6.05
N LEU A 32 -20.76 -2.82 5.03
CA LEU A 32 -21.26 -2.19 3.82
C LEU A 32 -22.56 -1.44 4.12
N TYR A 33 -22.54 -0.14 3.86
CA TYR A 33 -23.73 0.70 3.94
C TYR A 33 -24.61 0.48 2.70
N ILE A 34 -25.88 0.13 2.91
CA ILE A 34 -26.80 -0.34 1.84
C ILE A 34 -27.67 0.75 1.21
N ASN A 35 -27.35 2.03 1.42
CA ASN A 35 -28.06 3.12 0.75
C ASN A 35 -27.63 3.19 -0.73
N PRO A 36 -28.56 3.01 -1.69
CA PRO A 36 -28.21 3.01 -3.11
C PRO A 36 -27.55 4.30 -3.58
N GLN A 37 -27.95 5.44 -3.04
CA GLN A 37 -27.40 6.74 -3.44
C GLN A 37 -25.94 6.90 -2.96
N GLU A 38 -25.63 6.41 -1.77
CA GLU A 38 -24.27 6.44 -1.25
C GLU A 38 -23.35 5.46 -1.99
N ILE A 39 -23.86 4.29 -2.35
CA ILE A 39 -23.12 3.32 -3.18
C ILE A 39 -22.74 3.95 -4.53
N ILE A 40 -23.69 4.60 -5.22
CA ILE A 40 -23.43 5.28 -6.51
C ILE A 40 -22.38 6.39 -6.35
N ASN A 41 -22.48 7.18 -5.28
CA ASN A 41 -21.53 8.27 -5.02
C ASN A 41 -20.13 7.72 -4.68
N ALA A 42 -20.05 6.66 -3.88
CA ALA A 42 -18.80 6.00 -3.53
C ALA A 42 -18.16 5.36 -4.76
N GLU A 43 -18.94 4.69 -5.62
CA GLU A 43 -18.45 4.12 -6.88
C GLU A 43 -17.86 5.19 -7.78
N LYS A 44 -18.58 6.31 -7.98
CA LYS A 44 -18.07 7.43 -8.77
C LYS A 44 -16.76 7.99 -8.21
N LEU A 45 -16.72 8.22 -6.89
CA LEU A 45 -15.53 8.72 -6.21
C LEU A 45 -14.33 7.76 -6.39
N MET A 46 -14.57 6.46 -6.24
CA MET A 46 -13.52 5.44 -6.40
C MET A 46 -13.03 5.36 -7.85
N ASN A 47 -13.91 5.48 -8.84
CA ASN A 47 -13.52 5.50 -10.26
C ASN A 47 -12.66 6.73 -10.60
N ASP A 48 -13.02 7.90 -10.07
CA ASP A 48 -12.21 9.13 -10.20
C ASP A 48 -10.84 8.94 -9.53
N ALA A 49 -10.81 8.35 -8.32
CA ALA A 49 -9.59 8.07 -7.58
C ALA A 49 -8.66 7.11 -8.34
N VAL A 50 -9.19 6.01 -8.88
CA VAL A 50 -8.43 5.03 -9.69
C VAL A 50 -7.81 5.71 -10.91
N THR A 51 -8.58 6.51 -11.63
CA THR A 51 -8.10 7.25 -12.81
C THR A 51 -6.91 8.15 -12.46
N HIS A 52 -6.98 8.85 -11.31
CA HIS A 52 -5.88 9.67 -10.83
C HIS A 52 -4.67 8.82 -10.41
N LEU A 53 -4.87 7.71 -9.70
CA LEU A 53 -3.79 6.81 -9.30
C LEU A 53 -3.05 6.25 -10.51
N GLU A 54 -3.77 5.80 -11.55
CA GLU A 54 -3.18 5.31 -12.79
C GLU A 54 -2.34 6.39 -13.50
N HIS A 55 -2.88 7.60 -13.61
CA HIS A 55 -2.16 8.74 -14.18
C HIS A 55 -0.86 9.01 -13.40
N HIS A 56 -0.90 9.05 -12.07
CA HIS A 56 0.26 9.32 -11.24
C HIS A 56 1.28 8.16 -11.20
N ALA A 57 0.80 6.92 -11.26
CA ALA A 57 1.63 5.71 -11.30
C ALA A 57 2.42 5.61 -12.62
N THR A 58 1.81 5.97 -13.75
CA THR A 58 2.45 5.89 -15.08
C THR A 58 3.25 7.15 -15.44
N SER A 59 2.85 8.31 -14.91
CA SER A 59 3.52 9.57 -15.21
C SER A 59 4.92 9.68 -14.60
N LYS A 60 5.85 10.20 -15.40
CA LYS A 60 7.17 10.67 -14.96
C LYS A 60 7.23 12.20 -14.85
N ASP A 61 6.19 12.89 -15.34
CA ASP A 61 6.18 14.34 -15.45
C ASP A 61 6.08 15.03 -14.07
N GLY A 62 6.94 16.02 -13.86
CA GLY A 62 7.07 16.79 -12.64
C GLY A 62 7.62 16.02 -11.42
N TYR A 63 7.78 14.69 -11.50
CA TYR A 63 8.33 13.87 -10.42
C TYR A 63 9.85 13.99 -10.34
N LYS A 64 10.34 14.37 -9.16
CA LYS A 64 11.76 14.43 -8.84
C LYS A 64 12.10 13.29 -7.89
N LEU A 65 13.22 12.63 -8.16
CA LEU A 65 13.77 11.60 -7.29
C LEU A 65 14.32 12.27 -6.02
N CYS A 66 13.88 11.80 -4.86
CA CYS A 66 14.24 12.37 -3.57
C CYS A 66 15.10 11.41 -2.74
N ASP A 67 14.85 10.11 -2.82
CA ASP A 67 15.59 9.11 -2.04
C ASP A 67 15.62 7.74 -2.72
N LYS A 68 16.55 6.88 -2.29
CA LYS A 68 16.76 5.53 -2.80
C LYS A 68 17.15 4.57 -1.69
N PHE A 69 16.52 3.40 -1.68
CA PHE A 69 16.92 2.29 -0.83
C PHE A 69 17.32 1.08 -1.68
N TYR A 70 18.61 1.02 -2.03
CA TYR A 70 19.16 0.06 -2.99
C TYR A 70 19.00 -1.41 -2.56
N VAL A 71 19.10 -1.70 -1.26
CA VAL A 71 18.94 -3.06 -0.71
C VAL A 71 17.59 -3.68 -1.08
N HIS A 72 16.57 -2.84 -1.25
CA HIS A 72 15.24 -3.27 -1.68
C HIS A 72 14.86 -2.71 -3.06
N ARG A 73 15.80 -2.15 -3.83
CA ARG A 73 15.50 -1.54 -5.15
C ARG A 73 14.29 -0.57 -5.09
N MET A 74 14.17 0.19 -4.00
CA MET A 74 13.10 1.16 -3.80
C MET A 74 13.56 2.55 -4.18
N TYR A 75 12.72 3.29 -4.88
CA TYR A 75 12.96 4.66 -5.31
C TYR A 75 11.80 5.54 -4.89
N PHE A 76 12.12 6.69 -4.30
CA PHE A 76 11.15 7.63 -3.76
C PHE A 76 11.15 8.91 -4.58
N TYR A 77 9.99 9.31 -5.06
CA TYR A 77 9.79 10.49 -5.88
C TYR A 77 8.77 11.42 -5.25
N LYS A 78 8.92 12.72 -5.48
CA LYS A 78 7.94 13.73 -5.07
C LYS A 78 7.64 14.70 -6.21
N LYS A 79 6.41 15.21 -6.26
CA LYS A 79 6.05 16.37 -7.09
C LYS A 79 5.04 17.27 -6.41
N LYS A 80 5.02 18.54 -6.81
CA LYS A 80 3.95 19.48 -6.47
C LYS A 80 2.85 19.38 -7.52
N HIS A 81 1.66 18.94 -7.14
CA HIS A 81 0.45 19.04 -7.94
C HIS A 81 -0.28 20.36 -7.61
N LYS A 82 -0.65 21.12 -8.65
CA LYS A 82 -1.38 22.40 -8.53
C LYS A 82 -0.78 23.40 -7.52
N LYS A 83 0.55 23.37 -7.33
CA LYS A 83 1.35 24.20 -6.42
C LYS A 83 1.15 24.00 -4.91
N HIS A 84 0.10 23.31 -4.46
CA HIS A 84 -0.22 23.18 -3.02
C HIS A 84 -0.29 21.74 -2.52
N THR A 85 -0.32 20.74 -3.41
CA THR A 85 -0.37 19.33 -3.00
C THR A 85 0.96 18.66 -3.27
N ASP A 86 1.58 18.08 -2.26
CA ASP A 86 2.71 17.17 -2.46
C ASP A 86 2.19 15.77 -2.80
N VAL A 87 2.72 15.19 -3.87
CA VAL A 87 2.43 13.82 -4.26
C VAL A 87 3.71 13.02 -4.16
N GLU A 88 3.72 12.04 -3.27
CA GLU A 88 4.81 11.08 -3.11
C GLU A 88 4.53 9.82 -3.95
N LYS A 89 5.58 9.24 -4.49
CA LYS A 89 5.53 8.03 -5.31
C LYS A 89 6.67 7.12 -4.92
N ILE A 90 6.36 5.88 -4.60
CA ILE A 90 7.34 4.84 -4.30
C ILE A 90 7.31 3.85 -5.46
N GLN A 91 8.47 3.63 -6.07
CA GLN A 91 8.65 2.56 -7.03
C GLN A 91 9.47 1.45 -6.37
N TYR A 92 8.88 0.26 -6.28
CA TYR A 92 9.49 -0.92 -5.69
C TYR A 92 9.45 -2.08 -6.70
N THR A 93 10.60 -2.66 -7.03
CA THR A 93 10.71 -3.75 -7.99
C THR A 93 10.98 -5.07 -7.28
N ILE A 94 10.19 -6.09 -7.61
CA ILE A 94 10.23 -7.42 -7.00
C ILE A 94 10.38 -8.44 -8.12
N ASP A 95 11.43 -9.24 -8.06
CA ASP A 95 11.81 -10.19 -9.13
C ASP A 95 11.01 -11.51 -9.07
N ASP A 96 10.09 -11.66 -8.11
CA ASP A 96 9.38 -12.90 -7.81
C ASP A 96 7.88 -12.74 -8.09
N SER A 97 7.44 -13.22 -9.25
CA SER A 97 6.06 -13.15 -9.71
C SER A 97 5.08 -13.89 -8.78
N ASN A 98 5.55 -14.92 -8.07
CA ASN A 98 4.72 -15.68 -7.12
C ASN A 98 4.36 -14.86 -5.88
N LYS A 99 5.06 -13.74 -5.64
CA LYS A 99 4.79 -12.85 -4.50
C LYS A 99 3.70 -11.80 -4.78
N TYR A 100 3.29 -11.59 -6.03
CA TYR A 100 2.29 -10.57 -6.38
C TYR A 100 1.01 -10.68 -5.53
N ASN A 101 0.34 -11.84 -5.57
CA ASN A 101 -0.87 -12.10 -4.78
C ASN A 101 -0.61 -12.04 -3.28
N LYS A 102 0.61 -12.35 -2.82
CA LYS A 102 0.95 -12.26 -1.40
C LYS A 102 1.06 -10.80 -0.93
N ILE A 103 1.57 -9.92 -1.78
CA ILE A 103 1.73 -8.49 -1.48
C ILE A 103 0.41 -7.76 -1.56
N ILE A 104 -0.37 -8.01 -2.62
CA ILE A 104 -1.72 -7.43 -2.76
C ILE A 104 -2.60 -7.81 -1.58
N ASN A 105 -2.62 -9.08 -1.17
CA ASN A 105 -3.43 -9.51 -0.03
C ASN A 105 -3.00 -8.83 1.28
N LYS A 106 -1.70 -8.55 1.46
CA LYS A 106 -1.23 -7.78 2.62
C LYS A 106 -1.71 -6.34 2.57
N LEU A 107 -1.55 -5.67 1.43
CA LEU A 107 -1.97 -4.27 1.28
C LEU A 107 -3.49 -4.07 1.43
N TRP A 108 -4.28 -5.08 1.06
CA TRP A 108 -5.72 -5.06 1.19
C TRP A 108 -6.22 -5.34 2.61
N ASP A 109 -5.45 -6.07 3.40
CA ASP A 109 -5.82 -6.46 4.76
C ASP A 109 -5.58 -5.27 5.72
N PRO A 110 -6.66 -4.66 6.27
CA PRO A 110 -6.56 -3.50 7.13
C PRO A 110 -5.88 -3.80 8.48
N ASP A 111 -5.89 -5.06 8.92
CA ASP A 111 -5.25 -5.51 10.15
C ASP A 111 -3.79 -5.94 9.91
N SER A 112 -3.31 -5.87 8.67
CA SER A 112 -1.96 -6.27 8.34
C SER A 112 -0.93 -5.32 8.93
N ASP A 113 0.10 -5.90 9.53
CA ASP A 113 1.19 -5.16 10.18
C ASP A 113 2.22 -4.68 9.12
N ASP A 114 1.72 -4.06 8.04
CA ASP A 114 2.43 -3.93 6.78
C ASP A 114 3.61 -2.94 6.85
N PHE A 115 4.71 -3.33 6.22
CA PHE A 115 5.96 -2.57 6.26
C PHE A 115 5.83 -1.20 5.59
N LEU A 116 4.96 -1.09 4.57
CA LEU A 116 4.67 0.17 3.89
C LEU A 116 3.94 1.14 4.82
N TYR A 117 3.02 0.65 5.66
CA TYR A 117 2.34 1.45 6.67
C TYR A 117 3.32 2.00 7.71
N ARG A 118 4.22 1.17 8.23
CA ARG A 118 5.25 1.61 9.18
C ARG A 118 6.29 2.57 8.59
N GLY A 119 6.63 2.42 7.31
CA GLY A 119 7.51 3.34 6.59
C GLY A 119 6.89 4.72 6.40
N VAL A 120 5.61 4.77 6.01
CA VAL A 120 4.83 6.01 5.80
C VAL A 120 4.54 6.72 7.13
N VAL A 121 4.20 5.99 8.19
CA VAL A 121 3.93 6.60 9.51
C VAL A 121 5.20 7.25 10.10
N LYS A 122 6.38 6.61 9.93
CA LYS A 122 7.65 7.20 10.37
C LYS A 122 8.06 8.43 9.57
N SER A 123 7.78 8.49 8.26
CA SER A 123 8.08 9.67 7.45
C SER A 123 7.17 10.85 7.80
N ILE A 124 5.90 10.62 8.14
CA ILE A 124 4.98 11.66 8.62
C ILE A 124 5.41 12.23 9.98
N GLN A 125 5.84 11.38 10.92
CA GLN A 125 6.33 11.83 12.23
C GLN A 125 7.58 12.71 12.15
N ASN A 126 8.46 12.47 11.16
CA ASN A 126 9.68 13.25 10.96
C ASN A 126 9.45 14.58 10.20
N ILE A 127 8.27 14.80 9.62
CA ILE A 127 7.90 16.08 8.98
C ILE A 127 7.29 17.05 10.01
N ASN A 128 6.73 16.51 11.11
CA ASN A 128 6.07 17.27 12.16
C ASN A 128 6.98 17.61 13.36
N ASN A 129 8.29 17.34 13.28
CA ASN A 129 9.33 17.75 14.22
C ASN A 129 10.29 18.73 13.53
#